data_AF-A0A960U0A3-F1
#
_entry.id   AF-A0A960U0A3-F1
#
_cell.length_a   1.000
_cell.length_b   1.000
_cell.length_c   1.000
_cell.angle_alpha   90.00
_cell.angle_beta   90.00
_cell.angle_gamma   90.00
#
_symmetry.space_group_name_H-M   'P 1'
#
loop_
_entity.id
_entity.type
_entity.pdbx_description
1 polymer ?
#
loop_
_entity_poly.entity_id
_entity_poly.type
_entity_poly.pdbx_seq_one_letter_code
_entity_poly.pdbx_strand_id
1 'polypeptide(L)'
;MSNFRLRLDRISSATRNANLPREVIVGPQIIAKEGYILAVRVLNDKTVYNVIEDVTGRQIKVREGDIVAGVLGRRRALKGYAGDVPESIQVGDTIQILNQGGIIGKCRSQVPDLGPPFDCEVLGAIQRLPEGGDRVGVPASILEGAVPPATTLNDNIPPVVFVAGSAMNSGKTVACIQTVRFLSRAGLKVAACKLTGVSLRRDTLAMEDAGAIAAISFNDTGVATTYAGAAVTSAKGIFN
;
A
#
# COMPACT_ATOMS: atom_id res chain seq x y z
N MET A 1 19.21 15.23 14.49
CA MET A 1 19.10 13.86 15.05
C MET A 1 19.96 12.93 14.21
N SER A 2 20.56 11.89 14.79
CA SER A 2 21.28 10.84 14.06
C SER A 2 20.35 9.67 13.75
N ASN A 3 20.77 8.79 12.83
CA ASN A 3 20.04 7.55 12.58
C ASN A 3 20.06 6.65 13.83
N PHE A 4 18.97 5.92 14.08
CA PHE A 4 18.84 5.00 15.22
C PHE A 4 18.12 3.71 14.82
N ARG A 5 18.32 2.65 15.60
CA ARG A 5 17.62 1.37 15.41
C ARG A 5 16.26 1.40 16.08
N LEU A 6 15.25 0.87 15.39
CA LEU A 6 13.87 0.83 15.86
C LEU A 6 13.26 -0.53 15.54
N ARG A 7 12.47 -1.07 16.47
CA ARG A 7 11.66 -2.26 16.24
C ARG A 7 10.23 -1.83 15.91
N LEU A 8 9.72 -2.30 14.77
CA LEU A 8 8.36 -2.06 14.31
C LEU A 8 7.40 -3.05 14.98
N ASP A 9 6.29 -2.53 15.52
CA ASP A 9 5.20 -3.35 16.03
C ASP A 9 4.30 -3.84 14.90
N ARG A 10 4.12 -3.01 13.87
CA ARG A 10 3.30 -3.31 12.70
C ARG A 10 3.99 -2.90 11.40
N ILE A 11 3.96 -3.80 10.42
CA ILE A 11 4.43 -3.55 9.05
C ILE A 11 3.23 -3.63 8.14
N SER A 12 2.77 -2.48 7.64
CA SER A 12 1.52 -2.39 6.88
C SER A 12 1.66 -2.95 5.48
N SER A 13 0.57 -3.46 4.92
CA SER A 13 0.57 -4.14 3.61
C SER A 13 0.97 -3.23 2.45
N ALA A 14 0.76 -1.92 2.55
CA ALA A 14 1.24 -0.98 1.54
C ALA A 14 2.78 -0.98 1.42
N THR A 15 3.51 -1.28 2.50
CA THR A 15 4.98 -1.32 2.50
C THR A 15 5.57 -2.60 1.89
N ARG A 16 4.74 -3.54 1.42
CA ARG A 16 5.15 -4.90 1.02
C ARG A 16 6.36 -4.93 0.08
N ASN A 17 6.40 -4.09 -0.94
CA ASN A 17 7.49 -4.07 -1.92
C ASN A 17 8.87 -3.82 -1.30
N ALA A 18 8.93 -3.09 -0.20
CA ALA A 18 10.19 -2.74 0.45
C ALA A 18 10.76 -3.88 1.32
N ASN A 19 10.06 -5.01 1.46
CA ASN A 19 10.53 -6.20 2.20
C ASN A 19 11.15 -5.86 3.57
N LEU A 20 10.48 -4.99 4.33
CA LEU A 20 11.04 -4.46 5.56
C LEU A 20 11.21 -5.55 6.63
N PRO A 21 12.38 -5.63 7.28
CA PRO A 21 12.52 -6.41 8.50
C PRO A 21 11.78 -5.71 9.67
N ARG A 22 11.56 -6.45 10.77
CA ARG A 22 11.00 -5.84 12.00
C ARG A 22 11.96 -4.87 12.68
N GLU A 23 13.26 -5.08 12.55
CA GLU A 23 14.27 -4.17 13.07
C GLU A 23 14.82 -3.32 11.93
N VAL A 24 14.56 -2.02 11.98
CA VAL A 24 14.91 -1.08 10.93
C VAL A 24 15.83 0.02 11.47
N ILE A 25 16.50 0.71 10.56
CA ILE A 25 17.20 1.96 10.86
C ILE A 25 16.25 3.10 10.48
N VAL A 26 16.11 4.10 11.34
CA VAL A 26 15.29 5.29 11.08
C VAL A 26 16.19 6.52 11.07
N GLY A 27 15.99 7.39 10.08
CA GLY A 27 16.74 8.63 9.90
C GLY A 27 15.82 9.85 9.82
N PRO A 28 16.32 11.05 10.18
CA PRO A 28 15.49 12.26 10.24
C PRO A 28 15.27 12.92 8.88
N GLN A 29 16.03 12.54 7.85
CA GLN A 29 15.91 13.09 6.51
C GLN A 29 14.74 12.42 5.81
N ILE A 30 13.62 13.14 5.68
CA ILE A 30 12.39 12.62 5.10
C ILE A 30 12.17 13.22 3.72
N ILE A 31 11.84 12.36 2.76
CA ILE A 31 11.38 12.78 1.44
C ILE A 31 9.84 12.82 1.48
N ALA A 32 9.28 14.03 1.46
CA ALA A 32 7.83 14.29 1.50
C ALA A 32 7.16 13.99 0.16
N LYS A 33 7.25 12.74 -0.32
CA LYS A 33 6.72 12.30 -1.61
C LYS A 33 5.97 10.98 -1.47
N GLU A 34 4.98 10.78 -2.34
CA GLU A 34 4.24 9.54 -2.43
C GLU A 34 5.18 8.35 -2.67
N GLY A 35 4.92 7.25 -1.95
CA GLY A 35 5.65 6.00 -2.03
C GLY A 35 6.80 5.84 -1.02
N TYR A 36 7.24 6.90 -0.35
CA TYR A 36 8.27 6.82 0.70
C TYR A 36 7.70 6.31 2.01
N ILE A 37 8.52 5.59 2.77
CA ILE A 37 8.10 4.86 3.96
C ILE A 37 8.62 5.54 5.23
N LEU A 38 7.70 5.80 6.16
CA LEU A 38 8.02 6.36 7.47
C LEU A 38 7.73 5.36 8.58
N ALA A 39 8.50 5.45 9.66
CA ALA A 39 8.12 4.91 10.95
C ALA A 39 7.32 5.98 11.70
N VAL A 40 6.15 5.61 12.19
CA VAL A 40 5.27 6.51 12.93
C VAL A 40 4.78 5.84 14.21
N ARG A 41 4.63 6.61 15.29
CA ARG A 41 4.06 6.15 16.56
C ARG A 41 2.61 6.56 16.66
N VAL A 42 1.72 5.62 16.92
CA VAL A 42 0.28 5.89 17.07
C VAL A 42 0.02 6.61 18.40
N LEU A 43 -0.78 7.69 18.36
CA LEU A 43 -1.00 8.61 19.48
C LEU A 43 -2.37 8.46 20.16
N ASN A 44 -3.27 7.66 19.60
CA ASN A 44 -4.61 7.49 20.13
C ASN A 44 -5.16 6.08 19.87
N ASP A 45 -6.05 5.63 20.75
CA ASP A 45 -6.82 4.41 20.58
C ASP A 45 -8.14 4.66 19.86
N LYS A 46 -8.64 3.61 19.19
CA LYS A 46 -9.95 3.60 18.51
C LYS A 46 -10.69 2.30 18.74
N THR A 47 -12.02 2.38 18.78
CA THR A 47 -12.91 1.21 18.90
C THR A 47 -13.41 0.70 17.55
N VAL A 48 -13.50 1.57 16.54
CA VAL A 48 -13.94 1.27 15.18
C VAL A 48 -12.82 1.62 14.20
N TYR A 49 -12.71 0.87 13.09
CA TYR A 49 -11.65 1.07 12.08
C TYR A 49 -10.25 1.08 12.71
N ASN A 50 -10.02 0.15 13.64
CA ASN A 50 -8.85 0.12 14.53
C ASN A 50 -7.86 -1.01 14.20
N VAL A 51 -7.84 -1.42 12.94
CA VAL A 51 -6.95 -2.47 12.43
C VAL A 51 -6.17 -1.96 11.24
N ILE A 52 -5.00 -2.54 11.01
CA ILE A 52 -4.28 -2.46 9.74
C ILE A 52 -4.05 -3.87 9.18
N GLU A 53 -3.96 -3.96 7.86
CA GLU A 53 -3.55 -5.18 7.16
C GLU A 53 -2.03 -5.25 7.17
N ASP A 54 -1.46 -6.37 7.61
CA ASP A 54 -0.03 -6.61 7.54
C ASP A 54 0.39 -7.13 6.15
N VAL A 55 1.70 -7.26 5.93
CA VAL A 55 2.25 -7.79 4.68
C VAL A 55 1.77 -9.21 4.32
N THR A 56 1.26 -9.98 5.29
CA THR A 56 0.68 -11.32 5.05
C THR A 56 -0.80 -11.25 4.64
N GLY A 57 -1.46 -10.09 4.77
CA GLY A 57 -2.89 -9.91 4.53
C GLY A 57 -3.75 -10.05 5.78
N ARG A 58 -3.13 -10.27 6.95
CA ARG A 58 -3.85 -10.39 8.21
C ARG A 58 -4.25 -9.03 8.74
N GLN A 59 -5.49 -8.90 9.20
CA GLN A 59 -5.95 -7.72 9.93
C GLN A 59 -5.47 -7.78 11.38
N ILE A 60 -4.70 -6.78 11.80
CA ILE A 60 -4.10 -6.69 13.13
C ILE A 60 -4.58 -5.40 13.80
N LYS A 61 -5.01 -5.49 15.06
CA LYS A 61 -5.37 -4.31 15.85
C LYS A 61 -4.18 -3.39 16.04
N VAL A 62 -4.46 -2.09 15.95
CA VAL A 62 -3.53 -1.01 16.26
C VAL A 62 -3.93 -0.41 17.59
N ARG A 63 -2.93 -0.13 18.43
CA ARG A 63 -3.07 0.50 19.73
C ARG A 63 -2.23 1.76 19.82
N GLU A 64 -2.62 2.65 20.71
CA GLU A 64 -1.75 3.74 21.15
C GLU A 64 -0.37 3.21 21.55
N GLY A 65 0.69 3.88 21.10
CA GLY A 65 2.08 3.50 21.30
C GLY A 65 2.64 2.53 20.26
N ASP A 66 1.82 1.83 19.48
CA ASP A 66 2.32 0.95 18.40
C ASP A 66 3.15 1.76 17.40
N ILE A 67 4.31 1.21 17.03
CA ILE A 67 5.15 1.74 15.96
C ILE A 67 4.79 1.05 14.64
N VAL A 68 4.33 1.84 13.67
CA VAL A 68 3.84 1.37 12.38
C VAL A 68 4.76 1.86 11.26
N ALA A 69 5.13 0.94 10.36
CA ALA A 69 5.67 1.33 9.05
C ALA A 69 4.51 1.64 8.09
N GLY A 70 4.43 2.88 7.63
CA GLY A 70 3.40 3.37 6.73
C GLY A 70 3.99 4.04 5.49
N VAL A 71 3.21 4.09 4.41
CA VAL A 71 3.61 4.68 3.13
C VAL A 71 2.98 6.06 2.99
N LEU A 72 3.79 7.09 2.74
CA LEU A 72 3.26 8.41 2.35
C LEU A 72 2.45 8.26 1.07
N GLY A 73 1.19 8.67 1.10
CA GLY A 73 0.33 8.59 -0.06
C GLY A 73 -0.81 9.59 -0.02
N ARG A 74 -1.23 10.01 -1.21
CA ARG A 74 -2.51 10.71 -1.36
C ARG A 74 -3.62 9.71 -1.20
N ARG A 75 -4.81 10.10 -0.79
CA ARG A 75 -5.99 9.22 -0.82
C ARG A 75 -7.21 10.03 -1.19
N ARG A 76 -7.85 9.65 -2.29
CA ARG A 76 -9.16 10.19 -2.71
C ARG A 76 -10.19 9.11 -2.45
N ALA A 77 -11.06 9.32 -1.47
CA ALA A 77 -12.01 8.32 -1.03
C ALA A 77 -13.40 8.93 -0.87
N LEU A 78 -14.41 8.28 -1.46
CA LEU A 78 -15.83 8.55 -1.16
C LEU A 78 -16.25 7.88 0.15
N LYS A 79 -15.50 6.87 0.60
CA LYS A 79 -15.70 6.12 1.84
C LYS A 79 -14.35 5.92 2.54
N GLY A 80 -14.23 6.42 3.78
CA GLY A 80 -12.96 6.43 4.51
C GLY A 80 -12.39 7.83 4.72
N TYR A 81 -11.11 7.89 5.06
CA TYR A 81 -10.33 9.13 5.14
C TYR A 81 -9.78 9.54 3.77
N ALA A 82 -9.87 10.81 3.43
CA ALA A 82 -9.16 11.38 2.29
C ALA A 82 -8.06 12.31 2.81
N GLY A 83 -6.93 12.31 2.13
CA GLY A 83 -5.76 13.07 2.57
C GLY A 83 -4.70 13.21 1.52
N ASP A 84 -3.67 13.95 1.85
CA ASP A 84 -2.56 14.28 0.96
C ASP A 84 -1.22 14.04 1.64
N VAL A 85 -0.20 13.76 0.82
CA VAL A 85 1.20 13.91 1.24
C VAL A 85 1.42 15.41 1.52
N PRO A 86 1.88 15.80 2.71
CA PRO A 86 2.19 17.19 3.00
C PRO A 86 3.36 17.68 2.15
N GLU A 87 3.42 18.99 1.88
CA GLU A 87 4.51 19.61 1.10
C GLU A 87 5.88 19.46 1.79
N SER A 88 5.87 19.48 3.12
CA SER A 88 7.02 19.21 3.98
C SER A 88 6.59 18.40 5.19
N ILE A 89 7.52 17.60 5.71
CA ILE A 89 7.31 16.79 6.91
C ILE A 89 8.64 16.57 7.63
N GLN A 90 8.60 16.62 8.96
CA GLN A 90 9.76 16.47 9.83
C GLN A 90 9.46 15.48 10.97
N VAL A 91 10.52 15.01 11.63
CA VAL A 91 10.37 14.21 12.85
C VAL A 91 9.65 15.02 13.92
N GLY A 92 8.69 14.40 14.61
CA GLY A 92 7.82 15.04 15.59
C GLY A 92 6.52 15.62 15.01
N ASP A 93 6.40 15.76 13.69
CA ASP A 93 5.14 16.15 13.07
C ASP A 93 4.06 15.09 13.31
N THR A 94 2.80 15.53 13.31
CA THR A 94 1.64 14.63 13.38
C THR A 94 1.02 14.43 12.00
N ILE A 95 0.80 13.17 11.62
CA ILE A 95 0.08 12.75 10.40
C ILE A 95 -0.90 11.62 10.74
N GLN A 96 -1.73 11.22 9.77
CA GLN A 96 -2.80 10.25 10.01
C GLN A 96 -2.65 8.98 9.18
N ILE A 97 -3.08 7.84 9.74
CA ILE A 97 -3.31 6.61 8.98
C ILE A 97 -4.64 6.75 8.21
N LEU A 98 -4.55 6.81 6.88
CA LEU A 98 -5.66 7.11 5.98
C LEU A 98 -6.45 5.86 5.56
N ASN A 99 -5.92 4.66 5.72
CA ASN A 99 -6.62 3.40 5.44
C ASN A 99 -6.01 2.22 6.22
N GLN A 100 -6.70 1.07 6.19
CA GLN A 100 -6.20 -0.17 6.78
C GLN A 100 -4.91 -0.70 6.12
N GLY A 101 -4.59 -0.30 4.88
CA GLY A 101 -3.34 -0.70 4.21
C GLY A 101 -2.10 0.03 4.72
N GLY A 102 -2.25 1.04 5.59
CA GLY A 102 -1.13 1.83 6.12
C GLY A 102 -0.62 2.94 5.21
N ILE A 103 -1.50 3.51 4.38
CA ILE A 103 -1.25 4.81 3.74
C ILE A 103 -1.32 5.88 4.83
N ILE A 104 -0.30 6.73 4.89
CA ILE A 104 -0.18 7.82 5.85
C ILE A 104 -0.12 9.17 5.13
N GLY A 105 -0.67 10.21 5.74
CA GLY A 105 -0.68 11.57 5.20
C GLY A 105 -1.50 12.53 6.04
N LYS A 106 -1.62 13.79 5.62
CA LYS A 106 -2.49 14.77 6.30
C LYS A 106 -3.94 14.52 5.89
N CYS A 107 -4.77 14.15 6.85
CA CYS A 107 -6.20 13.96 6.63
C CYS A 107 -6.86 15.30 6.29
N ARG A 108 -7.67 15.33 5.23
CA ARG A 108 -8.43 16.50 4.75
C ARG A 108 -9.92 16.34 4.95
N SER A 109 -10.43 15.12 4.87
CA SER A 109 -11.83 14.82 5.14
C SER A 109 -11.99 13.41 5.69
N GLN A 110 -13.06 13.23 6.45
CA GLN A 110 -13.43 11.99 7.10
C GLN A 110 -14.94 11.76 6.98
N VAL A 111 -15.34 10.49 7.07
CA VAL A 111 -16.75 10.11 7.17
C VAL A 111 -17.10 9.92 8.64
N PRO A 112 -18.21 10.48 9.16
CA PRO A 112 -18.56 10.43 10.59
C PRO A 112 -18.55 9.03 11.20
N ASP A 113 -19.02 8.03 10.46
CA ASP A 113 -19.18 6.64 10.92
C ASP A 113 -17.86 5.95 11.33
N LEU A 114 -16.70 6.48 10.93
CA LEU A 114 -15.40 5.90 11.22
C LEU A 114 -14.68 6.57 12.40
N GLY A 115 -15.24 7.66 12.92
CA GLY A 115 -14.57 8.53 13.88
C GLY A 115 -13.28 9.16 13.31
N PRO A 116 -12.54 9.92 14.14
CA PRO A 116 -11.26 10.50 13.72
C PRO A 116 -10.26 9.40 13.32
N PRO A 117 -9.35 9.66 12.37
CA PRO A 117 -8.27 8.72 12.03
C PRO A 117 -7.33 8.50 13.22
N PHE A 118 -6.42 7.53 13.10
CA PHE A 118 -5.28 7.45 14.02
C PHE A 118 -4.36 8.63 13.75
N ASP A 119 -4.08 9.44 14.76
CA ASP A 119 -3.00 10.40 14.76
C ASP A 119 -1.69 9.67 15.08
N CYS A 120 -0.63 10.07 14.39
CA CYS A 120 0.67 9.43 14.49
C CYS A 120 1.79 10.47 14.49
N GLU A 121 2.70 10.35 15.45
CA GLU A 121 3.95 11.12 15.48
C GLU A 121 4.96 10.50 14.51
N VAL A 122 5.56 11.34 13.67
CA VAL A 122 6.60 10.93 12.73
C VAL A 122 7.91 10.69 13.47
N LEU A 123 8.42 9.46 13.43
CA LEU A 123 9.70 9.09 14.04
C LEU A 123 10.88 9.27 13.08
N GLY A 124 10.59 9.24 11.77
CA GLY A 124 11.57 9.46 10.70
C GLY A 124 11.34 8.56 9.49
N ALA A 125 12.20 8.70 8.49
CA ALA A 125 12.22 7.85 7.31
C ALA A 125 12.90 6.52 7.62
N ILE A 126 12.25 5.41 7.28
CA ILE A 126 12.87 4.09 7.35
C ILE A 126 13.99 4.06 6.31
N GLN A 127 15.19 3.67 6.74
CA GLN A 127 16.37 3.62 5.91
C GLN A 127 16.56 2.21 5.36
N ARG A 128 16.85 2.13 4.07
CA ARG A 128 17.42 0.95 3.44
C ARG A 128 18.92 1.14 3.32
N LEU A 129 19.68 0.06 3.51
CA LEU A 129 21.09 0.01 3.18
C LEU A 129 21.24 -0.50 1.73
N PRO A 130 21.92 0.23 0.84
CA PRO A 130 22.17 -0.24 -0.53
C PRO A 130 22.96 -1.55 -0.54
N GLU A 131 22.66 -2.41 -1.52
CA GLU A 131 23.49 -3.58 -1.81
C GLU A 131 24.79 -3.08 -2.47
N GLY A 132 25.94 -3.29 -1.81
CA GLY A 132 27.24 -2.81 -2.32
C GLY A 132 28.22 -2.29 -1.27
N GLY A 133 27.85 -2.27 0.01
CA GLY A 133 28.77 -1.91 1.11
C GLY A 133 28.80 -0.43 1.49
N ASP A 134 28.01 0.42 0.81
CA ASP A 134 27.77 1.78 1.24
C ASP A 134 27.06 1.79 2.60
N ARG A 135 27.65 2.49 3.57
CA ARG A 135 27.13 2.61 4.95
C ARG A 135 26.10 3.74 5.10
N VAL A 136 25.78 4.45 4.03
CA VAL A 136 24.82 5.54 4.04
C VAL A 136 23.45 4.98 3.68
N GLY A 137 22.55 5.00 4.66
CA GLY A 137 21.15 4.63 4.42
C GLY A 137 20.46 5.61 3.49
N VAL A 138 19.60 5.09 2.62
CA VAL A 138 18.68 5.90 1.78
C VAL A 138 17.24 5.68 2.26
N PRO A 139 16.37 6.69 2.21
CA PRO A 139 14.95 6.52 2.55
C PRO A 139 14.30 5.41 1.70
N ALA A 140 13.72 4.42 2.37
CA ALA A 140 13.03 3.29 1.74
C ALA A 140 11.75 3.75 1.03
N SER A 141 11.42 3.08 -0.08
CA SER A 141 10.19 3.36 -0.84
C SER A 141 9.59 2.09 -1.42
N ILE A 142 8.30 2.14 -1.74
CA ILE A 142 7.60 1.04 -2.43
C ILE A 142 7.92 0.93 -3.92
N LEU A 143 8.71 1.87 -4.47
CA LEU A 143 9.18 1.82 -5.87
C LEU A 143 10.29 0.78 -6.06
N GLU A 144 10.90 0.34 -4.96
CA GLU A 144 11.96 -0.66 -4.98
C GLU A 144 11.39 -2.03 -5.33
N GLY A 145 11.97 -2.70 -6.34
CA GLY A 145 11.47 -3.99 -6.82
C GLY A 145 10.07 -3.93 -7.42
N ALA A 146 9.52 -2.72 -7.64
CA ALA A 146 8.22 -2.56 -8.24
C ALA A 146 8.23 -2.98 -9.70
N VAL A 147 7.10 -3.52 -10.17
CA VAL A 147 6.89 -3.77 -11.60
C VAL A 147 7.00 -2.44 -12.35
N PRO A 148 7.94 -2.29 -13.30
CA PRO A 148 8.14 -1.05 -14.00
C PRO A 148 6.88 -0.62 -14.77
N PRO A 149 6.47 0.65 -14.73
CA PRO A 149 5.39 1.13 -15.56
C PRO A 149 5.79 1.05 -17.04
N ALA A 150 4.84 0.74 -17.92
CA ALA A 150 5.08 0.71 -19.36
C ALA A 150 4.12 1.63 -20.12
N THR A 151 4.58 2.18 -21.24
CA THR A 151 3.78 3.02 -22.14
C THR A 151 3.24 2.24 -23.33
N THR A 152 3.85 1.09 -23.66
CA THR A 152 3.46 0.17 -24.73
C THR A 152 3.18 -1.22 -24.18
N LEU A 153 2.34 -1.99 -24.88
CA LEU A 153 2.13 -3.42 -24.63
C LEU A 153 3.04 -4.22 -25.54
N ASN A 154 3.58 -5.32 -25.04
CA ASN A 154 4.28 -6.30 -25.85
C ASN A 154 3.31 -7.01 -26.80
N ASP A 155 3.81 -7.51 -27.93
CA ASP A 155 2.97 -8.13 -28.98
C ASP A 155 2.32 -9.46 -28.53
N ASN A 156 2.86 -10.10 -27.47
CA ASN A 156 2.47 -11.43 -27.01
C ASN A 156 1.83 -11.44 -25.61
N ILE A 157 0.96 -10.47 -25.30
CA ILE A 157 0.20 -10.50 -24.05
C ILE A 157 -0.92 -11.56 -24.08
N PRO A 158 -1.23 -12.22 -22.95
CA PRO A 158 -2.35 -13.15 -22.87
C PRO A 158 -3.70 -12.43 -23.05
N PRO A 159 -4.78 -13.14 -23.42
CA PRO A 159 -6.12 -12.55 -23.48
C PRO A 159 -6.53 -11.87 -22.17
N VAL A 160 -7.00 -10.62 -22.27
CA VAL A 160 -7.38 -9.81 -21.10
C VAL A 160 -8.89 -9.75 -20.95
N VAL A 161 -9.39 -10.19 -19.79
CA VAL A 161 -10.77 -9.96 -19.37
C VAL A 161 -10.79 -8.78 -18.39
N PHE A 162 -11.34 -7.65 -18.80
CA PHE A 162 -11.41 -6.44 -17.98
C PHE A 162 -12.79 -6.28 -17.33
N VAL A 163 -12.83 -6.19 -16.00
CA VAL A 163 -14.05 -5.97 -15.22
C VAL A 163 -14.06 -4.55 -14.67
N ALA A 164 -14.95 -3.72 -15.20
CA ALA A 164 -15.15 -2.33 -14.77
C ALA A 164 -16.53 -2.14 -14.10
N GLY A 165 -16.70 -1.02 -13.40
CA GLY A 165 -17.96 -0.69 -12.75
C GLY A 165 -17.89 0.61 -11.97
N SER A 166 -19.03 1.31 -11.91
CA SER A 166 -19.14 2.72 -11.50
C SER A 166 -18.98 3.01 -10.01
N ALA A 167 -19.09 2.01 -9.13
CA ALA A 167 -19.09 2.24 -7.67
C ALA A 167 -18.27 1.21 -6.88
N MET A 168 -17.75 1.60 -5.71
CA MET A 168 -17.20 0.63 -4.75
C MET A 168 -18.29 -0.37 -4.33
N ASN A 169 -17.89 -1.61 -4.05
CA ASN A 169 -18.79 -2.70 -3.65
C ASN A 169 -19.87 -3.07 -4.69
N SER A 170 -19.69 -2.73 -5.96
CA SER A 170 -20.61 -3.08 -7.05
C SER A 170 -20.46 -4.52 -7.58
N GLY A 171 -19.84 -5.42 -6.81
CA GLY A 171 -19.59 -6.81 -7.23
C GLY A 171 -18.38 -7.05 -8.14
N LYS A 172 -17.59 -6.02 -8.50
CA LYS A 172 -16.40 -6.19 -9.38
C LYS A 172 -15.44 -7.27 -8.91
N THR A 173 -14.98 -7.18 -7.65
CA THR A 173 -14.05 -8.16 -7.09
C THR A 173 -14.64 -9.56 -7.07
N VAL A 174 -15.94 -9.68 -6.75
CA VAL A 174 -16.65 -10.96 -6.75
C VAL A 174 -16.69 -11.56 -8.16
N ALA A 175 -17.01 -10.75 -9.17
CA ALA A 175 -17.02 -11.19 -10.57
C ALA A 175 -15.62 -11.67 -11.00
N CYS A 176 -14.55 -10.92 -10.69
CA CYS A 176 -13.18 -11.37 -10.97
C CYS A 176 -12.85 -12.70 -10.29
N ILE A 177 -13.17 -12.87 -9.00
CA ILE A 177 -12.91 -14.10 -8.24
C ILE A 177 -13.65 -15.29 -8.89
N GLN A 178 -14.92 -15.13 -9.27
CA GLN A 178 -15.68 -16.20 -9.91
C GLN A 178 -15.13 -16.55 -11.30
N THR A 179 -14.74 -15.56 -12.09
CA THR A 179 -14.09 -15.77 -13.39
C THR A 179 -12.77 -16.54 -13.24
N VAL A 180 -11.91 -16.13 -12.30
CA VAL A 180 -10.66 -16.84 -11.98
C VAL A 180 -10.95 -18.28 -11.59
N ARG A 181 -11.88 -18.50 -10.66
CA ARG A 181 -12.26 -19.84 -10.19
C ARG A 181 -12.75 -20.74 -11.30
N PHE A 182 -13.61 -20.23 -12.18
CA PHE A 182 -14.15 -20.99 -13.30
C PHE A 182 -13.07 -21.39 -14.30
N LEU A 183 -12.28 -20.42 -14.77
CA LEU A 183 -11.23 -20.64 -15.77
C LEU A 183 -10.11 -21.55 -15.24
N SER A 184 -9.70 -21.36 -13.97
CA SER A 184 -8.68 -22.21 -13.35
C SER A 184 -9.15 -23.66 -13.20
N ARG A 185 -10.42 -23.88 -12.84
CA ARG A 185 -11.04 -25.22 -12.79
C ARG A 185 -11.20 -25.87 -14.16
N ALA A 186 -11.29 -25.07 -15.22
CA ALA A 186 -11.27 -25.55 -16.60
C ALA A 186 -9.85 -25.92 -17.08
N GLY A 187 -8.83 -25.85 -16.22
CA GLY A 187 -7.45 -26.20 -16.54
C GLY A 187 -6.64 -25.08 -17.17
N LEU A 188 -7.18 -23.86 -17.25
CA LEU A 188 -6.45 -22.70 -17.77
C LEU A 188 -5.52 -22.11 -16.70
N LYS A 189 -4.37 -21.60 -17.13
CA LYS A 189 -3.50 -20.77 -16.28
C LYS A 189 -4.04 -19.34 -16.28
N VAL A 190 -4.46 -18.86 -15.11
CA VAL A 190 -5.08 -17.54 -14.97
C VAL A 190 -4.22 -16.68 -14.04
N ALA A 191 -3.74 -15.55 -14.52
CA ALA A 191 -3.22 -14.48 -13.68
C ALA A 191 -4.32 -13.46 -13.41
N ALA A 192 -4.28 -12.80 -12.27
CA ALA A 192 -5.24 -11.76 -11.90
C ALA A 192 -4.52 -10.47 -11.53
N CYS A 193 -5.18 -9.33 -11.73
CA CYS A 193 -4.65 -8.07 -11.24
C CYS A 193 -5.73 -7.10 -10.74
N LYS A 194 -5.36 -6.29 -9.75
CA LYS A 194 -6.17 -5.18 -9.22
C LYS A 194 -5.49 -3.86 -9.56
N LEU A 195 -6.06 -3.14 -10.52
CA LEU A 195 -5.48 -1.91 -11.07
C LEU A 195 -5.96 -0.62 -10.39
N THR A 196 -6.97 -0.69 -9.53
CA THR A 196 -7.56 0.50 -8.89
C THR A 196 -7.97 0.26 -7.43
N GLY A 197 -8.11 1.36 -6.69
CA GLY A 197 -8.71 1.38 -5.36
C GLY A 197 -7.70 1.68 -4.27
N VAL A 198 -7.75 0.88 -3.20
CA VAL A 198 -7.00 1.09 -1.97
C VAL A 198 -6.06 -0.10 -1.74
N SER A 199 -4.82 0.17 -1.32
CA SER A 199 -3.79 -0.84 -1.05
C SER A 199 -4.24 -1.75 0.06
N LEU A 200 -4.76 -2.91 -0.33
CA LEU A 200 -5.18 -4.02 0.52
C LEU A 200 -5.00 -5.31 -0.28
N ARG A 201 -4.41 -6.33 0.34
CA ARG A 201 -4.12 -7.64 -0.23
C ARG A 201 -5.32 -8.55 -0.29
N ARG A 202 -6.36 -8.31 0.51
CA ARG A 202 -7.57 -9.16 0.52
C ARG A 202 -8.12 -9.53 -0.86
N ASP A 203 -8.05 -8.61 -1.83
CA ASP A 203 -8.60 -8.83 -3.17
C ASP A 203 -7.68 -9.73 -3.99
N THR A 204 -6.35 -9.54 -3.92
CA THR A 204 -5.38 -10.39 -4.63
C THR A 204 -5.28 -11.77 -3.98
N LEU A 205 -5.26 -11.84 -2.65
CA LEU A 205 -5.32 -13.10 -1.89
C LEU A 205 -6.56 -13.92 -2.25
N ALA A 206 -7.74 -13.28 -2.32
CA ALA A 206 -8.96 -13.98 -2.70
C ALA A 206 -8.93 -14.49 -4.17
N MET A 207 -8.17 -13.84 -5.05
CA MET A 207 -7.95 -14.34 -6.42
C MET A 207 -6.97 -15.52 -6.45
N GLU A 208 -5.92 -15.49 -5.62
CA GLU A 208 -5.01 -16.64 -5.43
C GLU A 208 -5.76 -17.85 -4.87
N ASP A 209 -6.57 -17.65 -3.82
CA ASP A 209 -7.45 -18.69 -3.24
C ASP A 209 -8.45 -19.27 -4.26
N ALA A 210 -8.82 -18.48 -5.28
CA ALA A 210 -9.68 -18.91 -6.37
C ALA A 210 -8.96 -19.74 -7.44
N GLY A 211 -7.62 -19.83 -7.39
CA GLY A 211 -6.80 -20.60 -8.31
C GLY A 211 -5.97 -19.77 -9.29
N ALA A 212 -5.88 -18.44 -9.11
CA ALA A 212 -4.95 -17.64 -9.90
C ALA A 212 -3.51 -18.09 -9.63
N ILE A 213 -2.70 -18.23 -10.69
CA ILE A 213 -1.28 -18.58 -10.57
C ILE A 213 -0.43 -17.42 -10.04
N ALA A 214 -0.96 -16.20 -10.12
CA ALA A 214 -0.41 -14.98 -9.58
C ALA A 214 -1.53 -13.92 -9.46
N ALA A 215 -1.53 -13.14 -8.38
CA ALA A 215 -2.40 -11.98 -8.25
C ALA A 215 -1.62 -10.72 -7.83
N ILE A 216 -1.61 -9.72 -8.70
CA ILE A 216 -0.81 -8.50 -8.53
C ILE A 216 -1.73 -7.29 -8.36
N SER A 217 -1.33 -6.30 -7.58
CA SER A 217 -2.05 -5.04 -7.41
C SER A 217 -1.23 -3.85 -7.91
N PHE A 218 -1.88 -2.70 -8.07
CA PHE A 218 -1.18 -1.44 -8.32
C PHE A 218 -0.13 -1.09 -7.24
N ASN A 219 -0.24 -1.63 -6.02
CA ASN A 219 0.78 -1.42 -5.00
C ASN A 219 2.11 -2.09 -5.40
N ASP A 220 2.04 -3.23 -6.09
CA ASP A 220 3.21 -3.94 -6.60
C ASP A 220 3.89 -3.19 -7.77
N THR A 221 3.22 -2.20 -8.38
CA THR A 221 3.82 -1.27 -9.36
C THR A 221 4.39 0.00 -8.71
N GLY A 222 4.46 0.04 -7.37
CA GLY A 222 4.99 1.17 -6.60
C GLY A 222 4.01 2.34 -6.50
N VAL A 223 2.73 2.11 -6.76
CA VAL A 223 1.67 3.12 -6.64
C VAL A 223 0.99 2.99 -5.27
N ALA A 224 1.08 4.03 -4.44
CA ALA A 224 0.49 4.01 -3.10
C ALA A 224 -1.04 4.16 -3.16
N THR A 225 -1.55 5.01 -4.06
CA THR A 225 -2.99 5.08 -4.39
C THR A 225 -3.25 5.41 -5.85
N THR A 226 -4.38 4.97 -6.37
CA THR A 226 -4.70 5.15 -7.78
C THR A 226 -5.33 6.52 -8.07
N TYR A 227 -4.70 7.27 -8.98
CA TYR A 227 -5.23 8.50 -9.60
C TYR A 227 -5.34 8.35 -11.13
N ALA A 228 -5.98 9.31 -11.78
CA ALA A 228 -6.18 9.28 -13.24
C ALA A 228 -4.83 9.17 -13.98
N GLY A 229 -4.69 8.18 -14.86
CA GLY A 229 -3.48 7.91 -15.65
C GLY A 229 -2.55 6.83 -15.07
N ALA A 230 -2.43 6.71 -13.75
CA ALA A 230 -1.52 5.73 -13.12
C ALA A 230 -1.92 4.27 -13.39
N ALA A 231 -3.21 4.01 -13.54
CA ALA A 231 -3.72 2.65 -13.76
C ALA A 231 -3.31 2.09 -15.13
N VAL A 232 -3.22 2.92 -16.18
CA VAL A 232 -2.92 2.45 -17.54
C VAL A 232 -1.45 2.02 -17.65
N THR A 233 -0.53 2.84 -17.15
CA THR A 233 0.90 2.51 -17.20
C THR A 233 1.25 1.34 -16.29
N SER A 234 0.58 1.22 -15.14
CA SER A 234 0.69 0.07 -14.24
C SER A 234 0.16 -1.21 -14.90
N ALA A 235 -1.00 -1.15 -15.57
CA ALA A 235 -1.56 -2.29 -16.28
C ALA A 235 -0.63 -2.80 -17.38
N LYS A 236 -0.10 -1.90 -18.20
CA LYS A 236 0.86 -2.25 -19.24
C LYS A 236 2.13 -2.87 -18.66
N GLY A 237 2.65 -2.33 -17.56
CA GLY A 237 3.79 -2.90 -16.86
C GLY A 237 3.53 -4.32 -16.33
N ILE A 238 2.35 -4.57 -15.78
CA ILE A 238 1.95 -5.89 -15.27
C ILE A 238 1.74 -6.91 -16.40
N PHE A 239 1.27 -6.47 -17.57
CA PHE A 239 0.97 -7.37 -18.69
C PHE A 239 2.19 -7.75 -19.53
N ASN A 240 3.27 -6.95 -19.47
CA ASN A 240 4.51 -7.16 -20.21
C ASN A 240 5.43 -8.18 -19.54
#